data_AF-A0A6A5TLJ0-F1
#
_entry.id   AF-A0A6A5TLJ0-F1
#
_cell.length_a   1.000
_cell.length_b   1.000
_cell.length_c   1.000
_cell.angle_alpha   90.00
_cell.angle_beta   90.00
_cell.angle_gamma   90.00
#
_symmetry.space_group_name_H-M   'P 1'
#
loop_
_entity.id
_entity.type
_entity.pdbx_description
1 polymer ?
#
loop_
_entity_poly.entity_id
_entity_poly.type
_entity_poly.pdbx_seq_one_letter_code
_entity_poly.pdbx_strand_id
1 'polypeptide(L)'
;ELVQYIGRLTDRGLLPIKEMIRNFGLQIAKKELRVHWANHFIQRHAKEALGAIATRMDRVRHQADLGIKYEQFFQLLLEKIKEYDIEPRHTYNMDEKGFLIGVIRRSKRIFIKAM
;
A
#
# COMPACT_ATOMS: atom_id res chain seq x y z
N GLU A 1 17.22 -2.68 6.02
CA GLU A 1 16.80 -1.59 5.11
C GLU A 1 15.47 -1.86 4.40
N LEU A 2 15.40 -2.70 3.35
CA LEU A 2 14.14 -2.89 2.59
C LEU A 2 13.01 -3.50 3.43
N VAL A 3 13.32 -4.49 4.28
CA VAL A 3 12.34 -5.07 5.23
C VAL A 3 11.80 -3.98 6.17
N GLN A 4 12.66 -3.21 6.82
CA GLN A 4 12.24 -2.10 7.69
C GLN A 4 11.41 -1.04 6.95
N TYR A 5 11.73 -0.76 5.68
CA TYR A 5 10.93 0.14 4.86
C TYR A 5 9.53 -0.42 4.58
N ILE A 6 9.43 -1.69 4.21
CA ILE A 6 8.13 -2.36 4.03
C ILE A 6 7.36 -2.42 5.36
N GLY A 7 8.05 -2.53 6.50
CA GLY A 7 7.46 -2.45 7.85
C GLY A 7 6.78 -1.10 8.06
N ARG A 8 7.52 0.00 7.85
CA ARG A 8 6.97 1.36 7.92
C ARG A 8 5.80 1.59 6.96
N LEU A 9 5.83 0.99 5.77
CA LEU A 9 4.70 1.05 4.83
C LEU A 9 3.48 0.29 5.38
N THR A 10 3.72 -0.88 5.99
CA THR A 10 2.67 -1.68 6.62
C THR A 10 2.01 -0.93 7.78
N ASP A 11 2.81 -0.27 8.63
CA ASP A 11 2.31 0.56 9.74
C ASP A 11 1.44 1.72 9.27
N ARG A 12 1.69 2.22 8.05
CA ARG A 12 0.91 3.26 7.39
C ARG A 12 -0.31 2.72 6.63
N GLY A 13 -0.57 1.41 6.66
CA GLY A 13 -1.63 0.75 5.89
C GLY A 13 -1.36 0.67 4.38
N LEU A 14 -0.14 0.99 3.95
CA LEU A 14 0.28 0.97 2.54
C LEU A 14 0.90 -0.38 2.21
N LEU A 15 0.11 -1.29 1.64
CA LEU A 15 0.61 -2.63 1.32
C LEU A 15 1.15 -2.70 -0.11
N PRO A 16 2.48 -2.81 -0.31
CA PRO A 16 3.05 -2.85 -1.64
C PRO A 16 2.70 -4.14 -2.40
N ILE A 17 2.68 -4.03 -3.72
CA ILE A 17 2.69 -5.18 -4.64
C ILE A 17 4.13 -5.61 -4.96
N LYS A 18 4.28 -6.78 -5.58
CA LYS A 18 5.59 -7.35 -5.91
C LYS A 18 6.43 -6.43 -6.80
N GLU A 19 5.78 -5.75 -7.73
CA GLU A 19 6.40 -4.80 -8.66
C GLU A 19 6.99 -3.61 -7.88
N MET A 20 6.26 -3.08 -6.89
CA MET A 20 6.76 -2.02 -6.02
C MET A 20 7.97 -2.48 -5.20
N ILE A 21 7.94 -3.70 -4.65
CA ILE A 21 9.09 -4.27 -3.92
C ILE A 21 10.32 -4.38 -4.82
N ARG A 22 10.14 -4.81 -6.07
CA ARG A 22 11.24 -4.85 -7.05
C ARG A 22 11.76 -3.44 -7.36
N ASN A 23 10.89 -2.45 -7.51
CA ASN A 23 11.28 -1.06 -7.75
C ASN A 23 12.05 -0.47 -6.56
N PHE A 24 11.61 -0.73 -5.33
CA PHE A 24 12.34 -0.33 -4.12
C PHE A 24 13.71 -1.00 -4.06
N GLY A 25 13.77 -2.31 -4.34
CA GLY A 25 15.03 -3.03 -4.43
C GLY A 25 15.98 -2.47 -5.49
N LEU A 26 15.45 -2.07 -6.65
CA LEU A 26 16.23 -1.45 -7.73
C LEU A 26 16.80 -0.10 -7.29
N GLN A 27 15.99 0.74 -6.62
CA GLN A 27 16.44 2.03 -6.11
C GLN A 27 17.56 1.88 -5.07
N ILE A 28 17.44 0.91 -4.15
CA ILE A 28 18.46 0.65 -3.13
C ILE A 28 19.74 0.07 -3.76
N ALA A 29 19.60 -0.90 -4.66
CA ALA A 29 20.73 -1.59 -5.27
C ALA A 29 21.42 -0.79 -6.39
N LYS A 30 20.78 0.29 -6.88
CA LYS A 30 21.21 1.13 -8.01
C LYS A 30 21.56 0.31 -9.26
N LYS A 31 20.90 -0.83 -9.44
CA LYS A 31 21.11 -1.76 -10.56
C LYS A 31 19.85 -2.53 -10.87
N GLU A 32 19.76 -3.03 -12.10
CA GLU A 32 18.64 -3.86 -12.50
C GLU A 32 18.57 -5.15 -11.69
N LEU A 33 17.34 -5.49 -11.28
CA LEU A 33 17.02 -6.73 -10.59
C LEU A 33 16.32 -7.69 -11.53
N ARG A 34 16.68 -8.97 -11.41
CA ARG A 34 16.01 -10.07 -12.12
C ARG A 34 14.50 -10.04 -11.88
N VAL A 35 13.73 -10.45 -12.88
CA VAL A 35 12.26 -10.47 -12.82
C VAL A 35 11.73 -11.22 -11.60
N HIS A 36 12.38 -12.32 -11.21
CA HIS A 36 11.98 -13.14 -10.07
C HIS A 36 12.57 -12.70 -8.72
N TRP A 37 13.37 -11.63 -8.68
CA TRP A 37 14.05 -11.21 -7.44
C TRP A 37 13.08 -10.94 -6.30
N ALA A 38 11.95 -10.28 -6.57
CA ALA A 38 10.93 -10.02 -5.54
C ALA A 38 10.32 -11.32 -4.98
N ASN A 39 10.17 -12.36 -5.80
CA ASN A 39 9.70 -13.67 -5.32
C ASN A 39 10.71 -14.30 -4.37
N HIS A 40 12.01 -14.28 -4.73
CA HIS A 40 13.07 -14.80 -3.87
C HIS A 40 13.20 -14.01 -2.57
N PHE A 41 13.06 -12.68 -2.64
CA PHE A 41 13.03 -11.82 -1.46
C PHE A 41 11.89 -12.21 -0.50
N ILE A 42 10.66 -12.34 -1.02
CA ILE A 42 9.50 -12.74 -0.21
C ILE A 42 9.70 -14.14 0.38
N GLN A 43 10.23 -15.10 -0.40
CA GLN A 43 10.52 -16.45 0.10
C GLN A 43 11.57 -16.44 1.22
N ARG A 44 12.65 -15.67 1.05
CA ARG A 44 13.71 -15.53 2.06
C ARG A 44 13.19 -14.96 3.37
N HIS A 45 12.27 -14.00 3.28
CA HIS A 45 11.66 -13.35 4.44
C HIS A 45 10.29 -13.93 4.79
N ALA A 46 9.94 -15.15 4.39
CA ALA A 46 8.59 -15.70 4.59
C ALA A 46 8.14 -15.79 6.07
N LYS A 47 9.09 -15.79 7.01
CA LYS A 47 8.79 -15.72 8.46
C LYS A 47 8.32 -14.34 8.91
N GLU A 48 8.78 -13.29 8.25
CA GLU A 48 8.56 -11.87 8.59
C GLU A 48 7.52 -11.21 7.65
N ALA A 49 7.56 -11.57 6.36
CA ALA A 49 6.71 -11.03 5.30
C ALA A 49 5.58 -12.02 4.97
N LEU A 50 4.35 -11.62 5.27
CA LEU A 50 3.15 -12.34 4.84
C LEU A 50 2.58 -11.74 3.57
N GLY A 51 2.00 -12.60 2.73
CA GLY A 51 1.22 -12.17 1.58
C GLY A 51 -0.26 -12.25 1.88
N ALA A 52 -0.98 -11.13 1.83
CA ALA A 52 -2.44 -11.10 1.84
C ALA A 52 -2.96 -10.91 0.41
N ILE A 53 -4.11 -11.48 0.10
CA ILE A 53 -4.82 -11.16 -1.14
C ILE A 53 -5.77 -10.01 -0.83
N ALA A 54 -5.51 -8.83 -1.41
CA ALA A 54 -6.50 -7.76 -1.38
C ALA A 54 -7.64 -8.14 -2.33
N THR A 55 -8.85 -8.26 -1.77
CA THR A 55 -10.07 -8.49 -2.54
C THR A 55 -10.60 -7.19 -3.12
N ARG A 56 -11.56 -7.31 -4.05
CA ARG A 56 -12.15 -6.18 -4.77
C ARG A 56 -12.84 -5.22 -3.78
N MET A 57 -12.54 -3.93 -3.87
CA MET A 57 -13.02 -2.89 -2.96
C MET A 57 -14.55 -2.67 -3.01
N ASP A 58 -15.23 -3.17 -4.04
CA ASP A 58 -16.65 -2.86 -4.29
C ASP A 58 -17.60 -3.33 -3.17
N ARG A 59 -17.32 -4.47 -2.53
CA ARG A 59 -18.12 -4.94 -1.39
C ARG A 59 -17.96 -4.04 -0.16
N VAL A 60 -16.77 -3.48 0.03
CA VAL A 60 -16.45 -2.59 1.16
C VAL A 60 -17.08 -1.22 0.95
N ARG A 61 -17.15 -0.72 -0.29
CA ARG A 61 -17.78 0.57 -0.63
C ARG A 61 -19.25 0.64 -0.23
N HIS A 62 -20.04 -0.36 -0.61
CA HIS A 62 -21.46 -0.35 -0.28
C HIS A 62 -21.69 -0.36 1.24
N GLN A 63 -20.81 -1.02 2.00
CA GLN A 63 -20.87 -1.00 3.47
C GLN A 63 -20.32 0.29 4.08
N ALA A 64 -19.54 1.08 3.33
CA ALA A 64 -18.93 2.31 3.79
C ALA A 64 -19.87 3.53 3.69
N ASP A 65 -21.03 3.38 3.06
CA ASP A 65 -22.00 4.46 2.86
C ASP A 65 -22.82 4.74 4.13
N LEU A 66 -22.14 5.30 5.14
CA LEU A 66 -22.70 5.69 6.43
C LEU A 66 -22.07 7.00 6.89
N GLY A 67 -22.89 7.95 7.37
CA GLY A 67 -22.45 9.27 7.83
C GLY A 67 -21.26 9.25 8.79
N ILE A 68 -21.33 8.38 9.81
CA ILE A 68 -20.28 8.21 10.83
C ILE A 68 -18.93 7.84 10.22
N LYS A 69 -18.93 7.05 9.14
CA LYS A 69 -17.68 6.63 8.46
C LYS A 69 -17.05 7.78 7.69
N TYR A 70 -17.85 8.66 7.10
CA TYR A 70 -17.33 9.87 6.46
C TYR A 70 -16.68 10.81 7.48
N GLU A 71 -17.33 11.02 8.63
CA GLU A 71 -16.76 11.83 9.71
C GLU A 71 -15.43 11.27 10.21
N GLN A 72 -15.38 9.97 10.51
CA GLN A 72 -14.15 9.28 10.90
C GLN A 72 -13.06 9.37 9.82
N PHE A 73 -13.44 9.25 8.54
CA PHE A 73 -12.51 9.39 7.43
C PHE A 73 -11.90 10.78 7.33
N PHE A 74 -12.72 11.85 7.38
CA PHE A 74 -12.22 13.21 7.28
C PHE A 74 -11.39 13.61 8.51
N GLN A 75 -11.77 13.16 9.70
CA GLN A 75 -10.97 13.35 10.91
C GLN A 75 -9.57 12.74 10.75
N LEU A 76 -9.49 11.47 10.34
CA LEU A 76 -8.23 10.79 10.07
C LEU A 76 -7.44 11.50 8.96
N LEU A 77 -8.11 11.96 7.89
CA LEU A 77 -7.46 12.65 6.78
C LEU A 77 -6.78 13.93 7.24
N LEU A 78 -7.47 14.76 8.02
CA LEU A 78 -6.93 16.01 8.57
C LEU A 78 -5.74 15.75 9.50
N GLU A 79 -5.83 14.71 10.35
CA GLU A 79 -4.72 14.29 11.20
C GLU A 79 -3.49 13.90 10.38
N LYS A 80 -3.66 13.14 9.29
CA LYS A 80 -2.55 12.74 8.41
C LYS A 80 -1.97 13.89 7.60
N ILE A 81 -2.80 14.81 7.11
CA ILE A 81 -2.33 16.02 6.44
C ILE A 81 -1.41 16.81 7.36
N LYS A 82 -1.79 16.94 8.64
CA LYS A 82 -0.99 17.60 9.66
C LYS A 82 0.28 16.82 10.03
N GLU A 83 0.18 15.50 10.21
CA GLU A 83 1.31 14.63 10.55
C GLU A 83 2.43 14.68 9.50
N TYR A 84 2.06 14.73 8.22
CA TYR A 84 3.01 14.67 7.10
C TYR A 84 3.25 16.00 6.40
N ASP A 85 2.70 17.11 6.92
CA ASP A 85 2.78 18.45 6.32
C ASP A 85 2.44 18.46 4.82
N ILE A 86 1.28 17.85 4.49
CA ILE A 86 0.86 17.66 3.09
C ILE A 86 0.34 18.98 2.54
N GLU A 87 1.06 19.58 1.59
CA GLU A 87 0.59 20.77 0.89
C GLU A 87 -0.65 20.46 0.02
N PRO A 88 -1.61 21.40 -0.12
CA PRO A 88 -2.83 21.21 -0.92
C PRO A 88 -2.59 20.73 -2.35
N ARG A 89 -1.47 21.15 -2.98
CA ARG A 89 -1.08 20.72 -4.33
C ARG A 89 -0.75 19.23 -4.47
N HIS A 90 -0.52 18.54 -3.36
CA HIS A 90 -0.25 17.10 -3.31
C HIS A 90 -1.49 16.27 -2.96
N THR A 91 -2.67 16.91 -2.86
CA THR A 91 -3.95 16.24 -2.68
C THR A 91 -4.55 15.93 -4.05
N TYR A 92 -4.55 14.66 -4.43
CA TYR A 92 -5.08 14.20 -5.72
C TYR A 92 -6.45 13.58 -5.53
N ASN A 93 -7.41 13.95 -6.39
CA ASN A 93 -8.72 13.32 -6.37
C ASN A 93 -8.61 11.88 -6.92
N MET A 94 -9.26 10.95 -6.21
CA MET A 94 -9.22 9.53 -6.53
C MET A 94 -10.23 9.15 -7.63
N ASP A 95 -11.20 10.01 -7.95
CA ASP A 95 -12.27 9.76 -8.94
C ASP A 95 -11.84 10.10 -10.39
N GLU A 96 -11.12 11.19 -10.64
CA GLU A 96 -10.61 11.61 -11.96
C GLU A 96 -9.55 10.63 -12.48
N LYS A 97 -8.91 9.88 -11.57
CA LYS A 97 -8.03 8.74 -11.86
C LYS A 97 -8.54 7.45 -11.25
N GLY A 98 -9.85 7.22 -11.30
CA GLY A 98 -10.54 5.99 -10.88
C GLY A 98 -10.11 4.69 -11.58
N PHE A 99 -8.98 4.68 -12.28
CA PHE A 99 -8.36 3.50 -12.88
C PHE A 99 -8.23 2.37 -11.85
N LEU A 100 -7.86 2.69 -10.61
CA LEU A 100 -7.73 1.68 -9.56
C LEU A 100 -9.07 1.05 -9.15
N ILE A 101 -10.20 1.73 -9.33
CA ILE A 101 -11.53 1.23 -8.95
C ILE A 101 -12.07 0.26 -10.00
N GLY A 102 -11.91 0.58 -11.29
CA GLY A 102 -12.33 -0.28 -12.39
C GLY A 102 -11.33 -1.39 -12.77
N VAL A 103 -10.03 -1.19 -12.47
CA VAL A 103 -8.94 -2.06 -12.96
C VAL A 103 -8.25 -2.87 -11.86
N ILE A 104 -8.33 -2.50 -10.57
CA ILE A 104 -7.76 -3.36 -9.50
C ILE A 104 -8.53 -4.67 -9.44
N ARG A 105 -7.93 -5.69 -10.06
CA ARG A 105 -8.23 -7.10 -9.83
C ARG A 105 -7.65 -7.54 -8.48
N ARG A 106 -8.06 -8.72 -8.01
CA ARG A 106 -7.43 -9.36 -6.84
C ARG A 106 -5.91 -9.33 -7.02
N SER A 107 -5.23 -8.68 -6.09
CA SER A 107 -3.77 -8.50 -6.14
C SER A 107 -3.16 -8.99 -4.83
N LYS A 108 -2.04 -9.72 -4.95
CA LYS A 108 -1.29 -10.15 -3.77
C LYS A 108 -0.52 -8.94 -3.23
N ARG A 109 -0.90 -8.52 -2.03
CA ARG A 109 -0.25 -7.47 -1.26
C ARG A 109 0.71 -8.12 -0.27
N ILE A 110 1.86 -7.48 -0.07
CA ILE A 110 2.89 -7.95 0.84
C ILE A 110 2.92 -7.02 2.03
N PHE A 111 2.93 -7.59 3.23
CA PHE A 111 3.01 -6.86 4.47
C PHE A 111 3.94 -7.58 5.43
N ILE A 112 4.55 -6.84 6.34
CA ILE A 112 5.38 -7.43 7.37
C ILE A 112 4.53 -7.63 8.60
N LYS A 113 4.60 -8.84 9.20
CA LYS A 113 4.05 -9.03 10.54
C LYS A 113 4.81 -8.09 11.46
N ALA A 114 4.07 -7.22 12.16
CA ALA A 114 4.66 -6.45 13.24
C ALA A 114 5.46 -7.41 14.14
N MET A 115 6.71 -7.03 14.45
CA MET A 115 7.56 -7.77 15.39
C MET A 115 6.94 -7.74 16.78
#